data_AF-A0A2V3V0J2-F1
#
_entry.id   AF-A0A2V3V0J2-F1
#
_cell.length_a   1.000
_cell.length_b   1.000
_cell.length_c   1.000
_cell.angle_alpha   90.00
_cell.angle_beta   90.00
_cell.angle_gamma   90.00
#
_symmetry.space_group_name_H-M   'P 1'
#
loop_
_entity.id
_entity.type
_entity.pdbx_description
1 polymer ?
#
loop_
_entity_poly.entity_id
_entity_poly.type
_entity_poly.pdbx_seq_one_letter_code
_entity_poly.pdbx_strand_id
1 'polypeptide(L)'
;MMRTPLLIAGAAMAALIALPGCGSRQKLTAVEGVTPVPPAYGAAAAAGPNELLQPSTQSRPERNVELRRKSEARADDPFDLPPE
;
A
#
# COMPACT_ATOMS: atom_id res chain seq x y z
N MET A 1 -32.83 -1.58 31.65
CA MET A 1 -32.53 -2.45 30.48
C MET A 1 -32.11 -1.67 29.22
N MET A 2 -32.48 -0.39 29.04
CA MET A 2 -32.14 0.38 27.82
C MET A 2 -30.72 1.00 27.79
N ARG A 3 -30.00 1.03 28.91
CA ARG A 3 -28.70 1.74 29.02
C ARG A 3 -27.58 1.03 28.26
N THR A 4 -27.52 -0.29 28.36
CA THR A 4 -26.50 -1.11 27.69
C THR A 4 -26.55 -1.03 26.16
N PRO A 5 -27.71 -1.16 25.48
CA PRO A 5 -27.77 -1.02 24.02
C PRO A 5 -27.46 0.41 23.55
N LEU A 6 -27.81 1.43 24.33
CA LEU A 6 -27.49 2.82 24.02
C LEU A 6 -25.98 3.09 24.05
N LEU A 7 -25.26 2.50 25.02
CA LEU A 7 -23.80 2.61 25.14
C LEU A 7 -23.08 1.89 24.00
N ILE A 8 -23.55 0.70 23.61
CA ILE A 8 -22.97 -0.07 22.49
C ILE A 8 -23.17 0.68 21.17
N ALA A 9 -24.37 1.23 20.93
CA ALA A 9 -24.64 2.03 19.74
C ALA A 9 -23.77 3.29 19.68
N GLY A 10 -23.58 3.98 20.81
CA GLY A 10 -22.69 5.14 20.90
C GLY A 10 -21.22 4.80 20.59
N ALA A 11 -20.71 3.70 21.14
CA ALA A 11 -19.34 3.24 20.88
C ALA A 11 -19.15 2.82 19.41
N ALA A 12 -20.12 2.12 18.81
CA ALA A 12 -20.08 1.73 17.40
C ALA A 12 -20.09 2.96 16.47
N MET A 13 -20.90 3.97 16.78
CA MET A 13 -20.95 5.22 16.01
C MET A 13 -19.61 5.98 16.09
N ALA A 14 -19.02 6.07 17.27
CA ALA A 14 -17.72 6.72 17.47
C ALA A 14 -16.59 6.01 16.70
N ALA A 15 -16.61 4.67 16.68
CA ALA A 15 -15.67 3.90 15.89
C ALA A 15 -15.81 4.23 14.39
N LEU A 16 -17.01 4.18 13.83
CA LEU A 16 -17.25 4.47 12.40
C LEU A 16 -16.75 5.86 11.95
N ILE A 17 -16.88 6.88 12.81
CA ILE A 17 -16.43 8.24 12.51
C ILE A 17 -14.89 8.36 12.55
N ALA A 18 -14.19 7.49 13.27
CA ALA A 18 -12.74 7.52 13.40
C ALA A 18 -12.00 6.80 12.25
N LEU A 19 -12.67 5.90 11.51
CA LEU A 19 -12.05 5.14 10.41
C LEU A 19 -11.52 5.96 9.20
N PRO A 20 -12.11 7.10 8.76
CA PRO A 20 -11.69 7.74 7.51
C PRO A 20 -10.34 8.47 7.59
N GLY A 21 -9.71 8.56 8.76
CA GLY A 21 -8.39 9.19 8.91
C GLY A 21 -7.22 8.34 8.40
N CYS A 22 -7.39 7.02 8.26
CA CYS A 22 -6.29 6.14 7.89
C CYS A 22 -6.05 6.15 6.38
N GLY A 23 -4.89 6.63 5.94
CA GLY A 23 -4.49 6.60 4.53
C GLY A 23 -4.75 7.89 3.74
N SER A 24 -5.00 9.03 4.40
CA SER A 24 -5.09 10.32 3.70
C SER A 24 -3.77 10.65 2.96
N ARG A 25 -3.89 11.21 1.75
CA ARG A 25 -2.76 11.63 0.92
C ARG A 25 -2.78 13.15 0.80
N GLN A 26 -1.67 13.78 1.15
CA GLN A 26 -1.50 15.23 1.11
C GLN A 26 -0.31 15.59 0.24
N LYS A 27 -0.23 16.85 -0.20
CA LYS A 27 0.96 17.33 -0.90
C LYS A 27 2.14 17.28 0.07
N LEU A 28 3.23 16.66 -0.36
CA LEU A 28 4.46 16.63 0.43
C LEU A 28 5.09 18.03 0.45
N THR A 29 5.38 18.51 1.65
CA THR A 29 6.05 19.80 1.90
C THR A 29 7.24 19.58 2.83
N ALA A 30 8.29 20.38 2.66
CA ALA A 30 9.43 20.34 3.56
C ALA A 30 9.02 20.86 4.94
N VAL A 31 9.60 20.26 5.99
CA VAL A 31 9.52 20.83 7.34
C VAL A 31 10.39 22.09 7.37
N GLU A 32 9.88 23.15 7.98
CA GLU A 32 10.62 24.41 8.11
C GLU A 32 11.96 24.20 8.82
N GLY A 33 13.02 24.82 8.31
CA GLY A 33 14.38 24.68 8.84
C GLY A 33 15.10 23.37 8.49
N VAL A 34 14.47 22.45 7.75
CA VAL A 34 15.11 21.20 7.30
C VAL A 34 15.58 21.35 5.86
N THR A 35 16.85 21.02 5.60
CA THR A 35 17.40 20.97 4.26
C THR A 35 16.82 19.79 3.47
N PRO A 36 16.41 19.98 2.20
CA PRO A 36 15.90 18.90 1.37
C PRO A 36 16.90 17.75 1.19
N VAL A 37 16.38 16.57 0.83
CA VAL A 37 17.19 15.37 0.54
C VAL A 37 18.17 15.69 -0.60
N PRO A 38 19.47 15.32 -0.47
CA PRO A 38 20.43 15.55 -1.53
C PRO A 38 20.06 14.77 -2.80
N PRO A 39 20.53 15.21 -3.98
CA PRO A 39 20.34 14.47 -5.22
C PRO A 39 20.91 13.06 -5.11
N ALA A 40 20.21 12.10 -5.70
CA ALA A 40 20.71 10.73 -5.82
C ALA A 40 21.98 10.71 -6.68
N TYR A 41 22.80 9.67 -6.50
CA TYR A 41 24.02 9.50 -7.28
C TYR A 41 23.70 9.46 -8.78
N GLY A 42 24.34 10.36 -9.56
CA GLY A 42 24.12 10.49 -11.00
C GLY A 42 22.88 11.31 -11.41
N ALA A 43 22.10 11.82 -10.45
CA ALA A 43 20.98 12.72 -10.74
C ALA A 43 21.48 14.16 -10.97
N ALA A 44 20.92 14.82 -11.98
CA ALA A 44 21.27 16.22 -12.30
C ALA A 44 20.75 17.23 -11.25
N ALA A 45 19.70 16.86 -10.50
CA ALA A 45 19.10 17.68 -9.46
C ALA A 45 18.39 16.80 -8.41
N ALA A 46 18.03 17.41 -7.28
CA ALA A 46 17.23 16.75 -6.24
C ALA A 46 15.80 16.51 -6.73
N ALA A 47 15.20 15.38 -6.30
CA ALA A 47 13.83 15.04 -6.65
C ALA A 47 12.82 15.99 -5.99
N GLY A 48 11.81 16.40 -6.75
CA GLY A 48 10.71 17.20 -6.27
C GLY A 48 9.69 16.39 -5.45
N PRO A 49 8.74 17.07 -4.77
CA PRO A 49 7.79 16.41 -3.89
C PRO A 49 6.94 15.33 -4.56
N ASN A 50 6.52 15.55 -5.82
CA ASN A 50 5.71 14.59 -6.56
C ASN A 50 6.51 13.33 -6.93
N GLU A 51 7.78 13.50 -7.30
CA GLU A 51 8.67 12.39 -7.66
C GLU A 51 8.98 11.51 -6.44
N LEU A 52 9.15 12.13 -5.26
CA LEU A 52 9.36 11.40 -4.00
C LEU A 52 8.13 10.59 -3.56
N LEU A 53 6.93 11.00 -3.96
CA LEU A 53 5.69 10.28 -3.70
C LEU A 53 5.40 9.17 -4.72
N GLN A 54 6.17 9.11 -5.81
CA GLN A 54 6.03 8.07 -6.83
C GLN A 54 6.62 6.75 -6.31
N PRO A 55 5.84 5.66 -6.23
CA PRO A 55 6.38 4.38 -5.80
C PRO A 55 7.38 3.85 -6.84
N SER A 56 8.52 3.36 -6.36
CA SER A 56 9.53 2.72 -7.20
C SER A 56 9.04 1.36 -7.73
N THR A 57 9.69 0.86 -8.78
CA THR A 57 9.43 -0.49 -9.32
C THR A 57 9.69 -1.59 -8.30
N GLN A 58 10.63 -1.39 -7.36
CA GLN A 58 10.88 -2.34 -6.27
C GLN A 58 9.75 -2.31 -5.23
N SER A 59 9.22 -1.12 -4.93
CA SER A 59 8.12 -0.95 -3.98
C SER A 59 6.77 -1.41 -4.53
N ARG A 60 6.56 -1.26 -5.84
CA ARG A 60 5.32 -1.62 -6.52
C ARG A 60 5.60 -2.13 -7.92
N PRO A 61 6.11 -3.37 -8.05
CA PRO A 61 6.45 -3.94 -9.35
C PRO A 61 5.20 -4.03 -10.22
N GLU A 62 5.38 -3.77 -11.50
CA GLU A 62 4.34 -4.05 -12.46
C GLU A 62 4.12 -5.57 -12.50
N ARG A 63 2.85 -5.97 -12.40
CA ARG A 63 2.51 -7.36 -12.67
C ARG A 63 2.65 -7.57 -14.16
N ASN A 64 3.36 -8.64 -14.51
CA ASN A 64 3.39 -9.10 -15.89
C ASN A 64 1.95 -9.32 -16.36
N VAL A 65 1.52 -8.55 -17.35
CA VAL A 65 0.22 -8.72 -18.02
C VAL A 65 0.38 -9.88 -19.01
N GLU A 66 0.61 -11.08 -18.49
CA GLU A 66 0.34 -12.29 -19.27
C GLU A 66 -1.12 -12.18 -19.71
N LEU A 67 -1.36 -12.07 -21.02
CA LEU A 67 -2.69 -11.99 -21.64
C LEU A 67 -3.54 -13.25 -21.41
N ARG A 68 -3.16 -14.11 -20.45
CA ARG A 68 -3.89 -15.29 -20.01
C ARG A 68 -5.23 -14.82 -19.46
N ARG A 69 -6.25 -14.86 -20.30
CA ARG A 69 -7.62 -14.49 -19.94
C ARG A 69 -8.27 -15.51 -18.98
N LYS A 70 -7.61 -16.64 -18.75
CA LYS A 70 -8.05 -17.73 -17.86
C LYS A 70 -6.86 -18.54 -17.39
N SER A 71 -7.00 -19.16 -16.22
CA SER A 71 -6.05 -20.12 -15.69
C SER A 71 -6.03 -21.39 -16.55
N GLU A 72 -4.85 -21.94 -16.78
CA GLU A 72 -4.65 -23.25 -17.43
C GLU A 72 -4.34 -24.30 -16.37
N ALA A 73 -4.74 -25.54 -16.62
CA ALA A 73 -4.34 -26.66 -15.77
C ALA A 73 -2.82 -26.82 -15.84
N ARG A 74 -2.18 -26.94 -14.67
CA ARG A 74 -0.75 -27.24 -14.59
C ARG A 74 -0.54 -28.68 -15.09
N ALA A 75 0.57 -28.93 -15.79
CA ALA A 75 0.98 -30.30 -16.05
C ALA A 75 1.23 -31.02 -14.72
N ASP A 76 0.90 -32.31 -14.66
CA ASP A 76 1.23 -33.16 -13.52
C ASP A 76 2.74 -33.08 -13.25
N ASP A 77 3.12 -33.00 -11.98
CA ASP A 77 4.52 -32.89 -11.58
C ASP A 77 5.20 -34.25 -11.80
N PRO A 78 6.20 -34.35 -12.69
CA PRO A 78 6.89 -35.61 -12.95
C PRO A 78 7.68 -36.13 -11.73
N PHE A 79 7.83 -35.31 -10.68
CA PHE A 79 8.54 -35.65 -9.45
C PHE A 79 7.61 -35.86 -8.25
N ASP A 80 6.29 -35.89 -8.44
CA ASP A 80 5.32 -36.27 -7.40
C ASP A 80 5.32 -37.79 -7.18
N LEU A 81 6.45 -38.30 -6.69
CA LEU A 81 6.66 -39.72 -6.39
C LEU A 81 6.22 -40.02 -4.94
N PRO A 82 5.57 -41.17 -4.70
CA PRO A 82 5.18 -41.57 -3.34
C PRO A 82 6.41 -41.85 -2.44
N PRO A 83 6.30 -41.66 -1.12
CA PRO A 83 7.37 -42.01 -0.16
C PRO A 83 7.58 -43.53 -0.05
N GLU A 84 8.80 -43.95 0.33
CA GLU A 84 9.16 -45.35 0.61
C GLU A 84 8.62 -45.88 1.95
#